data_AF-A0A529Q6C2-F1
#
_entry.id   AF-A0A529Q6C2-F1
#
_cell.length_a   1.000
_cell.length_b   1.000
_cell.length_c   1.000
_cell.angle_alpha   90.00
_cell.angle_beta   90.00
_cell.angle_gamma   90.00
#
_symmetry.space_group_name_H-M   'P 1'
#
loop_
_entity.id
_entity.type
_entity.pdbx_description
1 polymer ?
#
loop_
_entity_poly.entity_id
_entity_poly.type
_entity_poly.pdbx_seq_one_letter_code
_entity_poly.pdbx_strand_id
1 'polypeptide(L)' 'RAAKLADFTLVIPAQTMASDQGAARSSVLPMGSLFEGALFLLFEIMVLRLQALTNATPEAMRARHTNME' A
#
# COMPACT_ATOMS: atom_id res chain seq x y z
N ARG A 1 15.61 -6.66 -8.00
CA ARG A 1 15.69 -6.75 -9.49
C ARG A 1 14.33 -6.55 -10.15
N ALA A 2 13.23 -7.06 -9.58
CA ALA A 2 11.87 -6.91 -10.13
C ALA A 2 11.46 -5.45 -10.47
N ALA A 3 11.77 -4.47 -9.61
CA ALA A 3 11.43 -3.06 -9.89
C ALA A 3 12.04 -2.50 -11.20
N LYS A 4 13.17 -3.05 -11.67
CA LYS A 4 13.79 -2.63 -12.93
C LYS A 4 13.06 -3.13 -14.18
N LEU A 5 12.10 -4.05 -14.01
CA LEU A 5 11.28 -4.61 -15.08
C LEU A 5 9.90 -3.95 -15.16
N ALA A 6 9.57 -3.03 -14.25
CA ALA A 6 8.27 -2.38 -14.21
C ALA A 6 8.28 -1.09 -15.05
N ASP A 7 7.21 -0.87 -15.82
CA ASP A 7 7.01 0.40 -16.55
C ASP A 7 6.76 1.57 -15.59
N PHE A 8 6.15 1.29 -14.43
CA PHE A 8 5.84 2.26 -13.40
C PHE A 8 6.33 1.79 -12.04
N THR A 9 6.87 2.72 -11.26
CA THR A 9 7.29 2.49 -9.87
C THR A 9 6.67 3.55 -8.98
N LEU A 10 6.04 3.12 -7.89
CA LEU A 10 5.58 3.99 -6.82
C LEU A 10 6.41 3.71 -5.57
N VAL A 11 7.14 4.73 -5.10
CA VAL A 11 8.00 4.60 -3.93
C VAL A 11 7.16 4.78 -2.66
N ILE A 12 7.20 3.78 -1.78
CA ILE A 12 6.60 3.87 -0.45
C ILE A 12 7.70 4.30 0.53
N PRO A 13 7.59 5.46 1.18
CA PRO A 13 8.61 5.99 2.09
C PRO A 13 8.56 5.29 3.45
N ALA A 14 8.76 3.97 3.46
CA ALA A 14 8.89 3.17 4.66
C ALA A 14 10.37 2.89 4.95
N GLN A 15 10.76 3.06 6.22
CA GLN A 15 12.05 2.64 6.72
C GLN A 15 12.33 1.16 6.42
N THR A 16 13.56 0.85 6.02
CA THR A 16 14.01 -0.51 5.67
C THR A 16 15.15 -0.97 6.57
N MET A 17 15.58 -2.23 6.40
CA MET A 17 16.77 -2.82 7.08
C MET A 17 18.08 -2.14 6.76
N ALA A 18 18.15 -1.47 5.62
CA ALA A 18 19.33 -0.68 5.31
C ALA A 18 19.41 0.63 6.13
N SER A 19 18.32 1.06 6.79
CA SER A 19 18.19 2.39 7.40
C SER A 19 17.52 2.36 8.77
N ASP A 20 17.58 1.25 9.50
CA ASP A 20 16.89 1.09 10.80
C ASP A 20 17.76 1.38 12.03
N GLN A 21 19.02 1.74 11.83
CA GLN A 21 19.98 1.97 12.92
C GLN A 21 20.48 3.42 13.03
N GLY A 22 20.89 3.77 14.25
CA GLY A 22 21.53 5.05 14.56
C GLY A 22 20.64 6.26 14.25
N ALA A 23 21.26 7.36 13.84
CA ALA A 23 20.57 8.61 13.51
C ALA A 23 19.64 8.51 12.29
N ALA A 24 19.77 7.46 11.47
CA ALA A 24 18.87 7.19 10.35
C ALA A 24 17.55 6.54 10.79
N ARG A 25 17.43 6.13 12.07
CA ARG A 25 16.22 5.51 12.58
C ARG A 25 15.08 6.52 12.68
N SER A 26 14.03 6.36 11.89
CA SER A 26 12.90 7.30 11.82
C SER A 26 11.54 6.71 12.24
N SER A 27 11.45 5.40 12.48
CA SER A 27 10.20 4.73 12.87
C SER A 27 10.32 3.92 14.18
N VAL A 28 9.19 3.83 14.87
CA VAL A 28 8.99 2.95 16.03
C VAL A 28 8.61 1.54 15.58
N LEU A 29 7.90 1.41 14.46
CA LEU A 29 7.51 0.11 13.91
C LEU A 29 8.70 -0.62 13.29
N PRO A 30 8.81 -1.95 13.47
CA PRO A 30 9.75 -2.76 12.72
C PRO A 30 9.55 -2.58 11.21
N MET A 31 10.63 -2.68 10.47
CA MET A 31 10.72 -2.22 9.08
C MET A 31 9.69 -2.86 8.14
N GLY A 32 9.56 -4.19 8.22
CA GLY A 32 8.56 -4.94 7.45
C GLY A 32 7.15 -4.47 7.80
N SER A 33 6.85 -4.35 9.09
CA SER A 33 5.55 -3.90 9.58
C SER A 33 5.21 -2.47 9.17
N LEU A 34 6.19 -1.56 9.15
CA LEU A 34 5.96 -0.20 8.65
C LEU A 34 5.63 -0.20 7.15
N PHE A 35 6.38 -0.98 6.36
CA PHE A 35 6.12 -1.10 4.93
C PHE A 35 4.75 -1.71 4.67
N GLU A 36 4.38 -2.78 5.37
CA GLU A 36 3.08 -3.43 5.28
C GLU A 36 1.94 -2.47 5.64
N GLY A 37 2.08 -1.73 6.75
CA GLY A 37 1.07 -0.73 7.17
C GLY A 37 0.92 0.42 6.17
N ALA A 38 2.04 0.93 5.63
CA ALA A 38 2.01 1.97 4.61
C ALA A 38 1.42 1.46 3.29
N LEU A 39 1.71 0.22 2.90
CA LEU A 39 1.17 -0.43 1.72
C LEU A 39 -0.35 -0.67 1.84
N PHE A 40 -0.82 -1.09 3.02
CA PHE A 40 -2.24 -1.23 3.31
C PHE A 40 -2.98 0.11 3.12
N LEU A 41 -2.49 1.18 3.76
CA LEU A 41 -3.09 2.50 3.64
C LEU A 41 -3.09 3.01 2.18
N LEU A 42 -2.00 2.79 1.45
CA LEU A 42 -1.91 3.14 0.03
C LEU A 42 -3.02 2.46 -0.77
N PHE A 43 -3.24 1.15 -0.59
CA PHE A 43 -4.27 0.43 -1.32
C PHE A 43 -5.68 0.87 -0.96
N GLU A 44 -5.97 1.14 0.32
CA GLU A 44 -7.27 1.70 0.73
C GLU A 44 -7.56 3.03 0.01
N ILE A 45 -6.56 3.92 -0.05
CA ILE A 45 -6.69 5.19 -0.78
C ILE A 45 -6.85 4.96 -2.30
N MET A 46 -6.11 4.02 -2.87
CA MET A 46 -6.23 3.67 -4.29
C MET A 46 -7.62 3.12 -4.64
N VAL A 47 -8.19 2.28 -3.77
CA VAL A 47 -9.56 1.76 -3.94
C VAL A 47 -10.57 2.89 -3.93
N LEU A 48 -10.50 3.81 -2.97
CA LEU A 48 -11.36 5.00 -2.92
C LEU A 48 -11.23 5.86 -4.18
N ARG A 49 -9.99 6.06 -4.66
CA ARG A 49 -9.75 6.82 -5.89
C ARG A 49 -10.29 6.09 -7.13
N LEU A 50 -10.14 4.77 -7.20
CA LEU A 50 -10.68 3.98 -8.29
C LEU A 50 -12.21 3.98 -8.29
N GLN A 51 -12.85 3.92 -7.12
CA GLN A 51 -14.29 4.05 -6.98
C GLN A 51 -14.77 5.38 -7.57
N ALA A 52 -14.10 6.49 -7.23
CA ALA A 52 -14.43 7.81 -7.77
C ALA A 52 -14.21 7.90 -9.29
N LEU A 53 -13.10 7.36 -9.80
CA LEU A 53 -12.78 7.36 -11.24
C LEU A 53 -13.73 6.51 -12.07
N THR A 54 -14.29 5.45 -11.48
CA THR A 54 -15.19 4.51 -12.17
C THR A 54 -16.67 4.80 -11.92
N ASN A 55 -16.98 5.80 -11.08
CA ASN A 55 -18.33 6.07 -10.57
C ASN A 55 -19.01 4.82 -9.98
N ALA A 56 -18.24 3.93 -9.34
CA ALA A 56 -18.78 2.71 -8.76
C ALA A 56 -19.61 3.02 -7.51
N THR A 57 -20.84 2.51 -7.47
CA THR A 57 -21.69 2.64 -6.27
C THR A 57 -21.27 1.65 -5.19
N PRO A 58 -21.53 1.94 -3.90
CA PRO A 58 -21.26 1.01 -2.81
C PRO A 58 -21.90 -0.37 -3.02
N GLU A 59 -23.12 -0.41 -3.57
CA GLU A 59 -23.86 -1.65 -3.86
C GLU A 59 -23.16 -2.47 -4.95
N ALA A 60 -22.67 -1.80 -5.99
CA ALA A 60 -21.94 -2.45 -7.08
C ALA A 60 -20.59 -3.03 -6.61
N MET A 61 -19.93 -2.39 -5.64
CA MET A 61 -18.74 -2.95 -5.00
C MET A 61 -19.09 -4.16 -4.13
N ARG A 62 -20.15 -4.05 -3.31
CA ARG A 62 -20.64 -5.14 -2.46
C ARG A 62 -21.02 -6.38 -3.27
N ALA A 63 -21.68 -6.21 -4.43
CA ALA A 63 -22.05 -7.31 -5.31
C ALA A 63 -20.86 -8.09 -5.88
N ARG A 64 -19.67 -7.47 -5.94
CA ARG A 64 -18.42 -8.11 -6.39
C ARG A 64 -17.60 -8.69 -5.24
N HIS A 65 -17.99 -8.39 -3.99
CA HIS A 65 -17.33 -8.95 -2.82
C HIS A 65 -17.62 -10.45 -2.79
N THR A 66 -16.63 -11.26 -3.16
CA THR A 66 -16.74 -12.71 -3.08
C THR A 66 -16.75 -13.10 -1.61
N ASN A 67 -17.79 -13.79 -1.15
CA ASN A 67 -17.80 -14.37 0.18
C ASN A 67 -16.78 -15.52 0.20
N MET A 68 -15.64 -15.29 0.83
CA MET A 68 -14.60 -16.31 1.04
C MET A 68 -14.68 -16.94 2.44
N GLU A 69 -15.80 -16.70 3.12
CA GLU A 69 -16.20 -17.38 4.37
C GLU A 69 -17.04 -18.63 4.08
#